data_AF-A0A2P8DYC1-F1
#
_entry.id   AF-A0A2P8DYC1-F1
#
_cell.length_a   1.000
_cell.length_b   1.000
_cell.length_c   1.000
_cell.angle_alpha   90.00
_cell.angle_beta   90.00
_cell.angle_gamma   90.00
#
_symmetry.space_group_name_H-M   'P 1'
#
loop_
_entity.id
_entity.type
_entity.pdbx_description
1 polymer ?
#
loop_
_entity_poly.entity_id
_entity_poly.type
_entity_poly.pdbx_seq_one_letter_code
_entity_poly.pdbx_strand_id
1 'polypeptide(L)'
;MKYFSTILILLLLVQFSFGQDSTQVGLERTQVKRLINQKFANLVNPQSNTIIGNFASIDLKEAEVNFAGNILFKNGSILGLKAKGGVLDGLLPIFSNSELNSKFGLDLQYNFLDFRKKSIQYFNEDFTRLQKKKLKITQDHALKAIEIEHGNLENELNIEINRIESEIKKKENSMEVLIKLINSNEGLNRDSLNFQRKKIQMELSKQETELNYKKNQLLNLPSKEAQLFELDNWRAKELRNAESELKIYGFKLAWFSIGYGISNNSFRLFDPSLPLESQVTRSNFVGHVFKLNYNIFRLTPAPYESYFISIGAGISLDDNLPSLRRIELSDSRNYGINPNDRVSTSKYNVFQGLYQSNLLTASINGDFYYFLFEDNKAAIHFFPEQRIAKGIEPITNLGFGFLLTFKDQSNLKNIINAEVYANLFDIADNRNSEINLLSRSSYGLRFTFPINFNLDTK
;
A
#
# COMPACT_ATOMS: atom_id res chain seq x y z
N MET A 1 -8.11 12.31 -35.68
CA MET A 1 -6.75 12.54 -35.10
C MET A 1 -6.53 13.96 -34.56
N LYS A 2 -6.78 15.04 -35.32
CA LYS A 2 -6.48 16.43 -34.87
C LYS A 2 -7.10 16.86 -33.52
N TYR A 3 -8.30 16.40 -33.18
CA TYR A 3 -8.97 16.77 -31.93
C TYR A 3 -8.41 16.05 -30.70
N PHE A 4 -7.97 14.79 -30.86
CA PHE A 4 -7.42 13.98 -29.76
C PHE A 4 -6.06 14.50 -29.30
N SER A 5 -5.20 14.91 -30.23
CA SER A 5 -3.90 15.51 -29.89
C SER A 5 -4.06 16.81 -29.11
N THR A 6 -5.09 17.60 -29.41
CA THR A 6 -5.30 18.91 -28.78
C THR A 6 -5.78 18.78 -27.33
N ILE A 7 -6.66 17.82 -27.04
CA ILE A 7 -7.14 17.53 -25.68
C ILE A 7 -6.01 16.96 -24.80
N LEU A 8 -5.19 16.06 -25.35
CA LEU A 8 -4.05 15.48 -24.64
C LEU A 8 -2.99 16.54 -24.28
N ILE A 9 -2.74 17.49 -25.18
CA ILE A 9 -1.82 18.62 -24.94
C ILE A 9 -2.38 19.57 -23.86
N LEU A 10 -3.69 19.83 -23.85
CA LEU A 10 -4.30 20.71 -22.86
C LEU A 10 -4.23 20.13 -21.43
N LEU A 11 -4.40 18.81 -21.29
CA LEU A 11 -4.26 18.11 -20.01
C LEU A 11 -2.82 18.12 -19.47
N LEU A 12 -1.81 18.19 -20.34
CA LEU A 12 -0.40 18.28 -19.95
C LEU A 12 0.02 19.69 -19.47
N LEU A 13 -0.75 20.74 -19.79
CA LEU A 13 -0.41 22.13 -19.50
C LEU A 13 -0.96 22.66 -18.15
N VAL A 14 -1.74 21.87 -17.41
CA VAL A 14 -2.28 22.28 -16.10
C VAL A 14 -1.20 22.12 -15.03
N GLN A 15 -0.35 23.14 -14.85
CA GLN A 15 0.49 23.30 -13.66
C GLN A 15 0.08 24.56 -12.88
N PHE A 16 -0.95 24.43 -12.04
CA PHE A 16 -1.23 25.43 -11.01
C PHE A 16 -0.31 25.17 -9.81
N SER A 17 0.44 26.21 -9.42
CA SER A 17 1.27 26.19 -8.21
C SER A 17 0.74 27.25 -7.25
N PHE A 18 -0.05 26.82 -6.26
CA PHE A 18 -0.26 27.57 -5.03
C PHE A 18 0.67 26.94 -3.98
N GLY A 19 1.69 27.67 -3.56
CA GLY A 19 2.75 27.12 -2.71
C GLY A 19 2.39 27.19 -1.23
N GLN A 20 2.21 26.03 -0.60
CA GLN A 20 2.50 25.85 0.82
C GLN A 20 3.97 25.44 0.98
N ASP A 21 4.67 26.02 1.96
CA ASP A 21 6.08 25.73 2.23
C ASP A 21 6.27 24.26 2.63
N SER A 22 6.82 23.45 1.72
CA SER A 22 7.15 22.04 1.95
C SER A 22 8.59 21.72 1.57
N THR A 23 9.27 20.92 2.39
CA THR A 23 10.63 20.44 2.11
C THR A 23 10.56 19.15 1.31
N GLN A 24 11.26 19.11 0.17
CA GLN A 24 11.39 17.92 -0.65
C GLN A 24 12.68 17.17 -0.33
N VAL A 25 12.56 15.89 -0.02
CA VAL A 25 13.70 15.00 0.20
C VAL A 25 13.59 13.82 -0.76
N GLY A 26 14.74 13.36 -1.28
CA GLY A 26 14.82 12.13 -2.07
C GLY A 26 14.25 10.93 -1.31
N LEU A 27 13.57 10.05 -2.02
CA LEU A 27 12.88 8.89 -1.46
C LEU A 27 13.82 7.72 -1.17
N GLU A 28 13.96 7.32 0.10
CA GLU A 28 14.65 6.08 0.45
C GLU A 28 13.82 4.84 0.10
N ARG A 29 14.47 3.72 -0.18
CA ARG A 29 13.81 2.48 -0.64
C ARG A 29 12.79 1.92 0.35
N THR A 30 13.11 1.96 1.63
CA THR A 30 12.23 1.49 2.73
C THR A 30 10.96 2.32 2.80
N GLN A 31 11.06 3.63 2.57
CA GLN A 31 9.93 4.55 2.52
C GLN A 31 9.05 4.30 1.28
N VAL A 32 9.65 4.03 0.11
CA VAL A 32 8.93 3.64 -1.11
C VAL A 32 8.09 2.38 -0.87
N LYS A 33 8.65 1.34 -0.23
CA LYS A 33 7.91 0.10 0.11
C LYS A 33 6.69 0.39 0.97
N ARG A 34 6.88 1.18 2.03
CA ARG A 34 5.79 1.57 2.95
C ARG A 34 4.70 2.33 2.20
N LEU A 35 5.08 3.28 1.34
CA LEU A 35 4.14 4.09 0.56
C LEU A 35 3.36 3.28 -0.47
N ILE A 36 4.02 2.39 -1.23
CA ILE A 36 3.34 1.52 -2.21
C ILE A 36 2.28 0.68 -1.50
N ASN A 37 2.64 0.02 -0.40
CA ASN A 37 1.72 -0.87 0.30
C ASN A 37 0.59 -0.11 1.00
N GLN A 38 0.86 1.06 1.59
CA GLN A 38 -0.14 1.80 2.38
C GLN A 38 -0.98 2.78 1.59
N LYS A 39 -0.51 3.30 0.46
CA LYS A 39 -1.17 4.41 -0.25
C LYS A 39 -1.65 4.03 -1.64
N PHE A 40 -0.89 3.25 -2.41
CA PHE A 40 -1.34 2.89 -3.77
C PHE A 40 -2.53 1.93 -3.81
N ALA A 41 -2.59 0.97 -2.88
CA ALA A 41 -3.74 0.07 -2.73
C ALA A 41 -5.07 0.81 -2.53
N ASN A 42 -5.02 2.04 -2.03
CA ASN A 42 -6.18 2.85 -1.70
C ASN A 42 -6.64 3.77 -2.84
N LEU A 43 -5.95 3.77 -3.98
CA LEU A 43 -6.15 4.77 -5.04
C LEU A 43 -6.35 4.16 -6.42
N VAL A 44 -5.83 2.95 -6.64
CA VAL A 44 -5.84 2.33 -7.97
C VAL A 44 -7.11 1.52 -8.17
N ASN A 45 -7.91 1.97 -9.15
CA ASN A 45 -9.08 1.26 -9.65
C ASN A 45 -8.66 0.11 -10.60
N PRO A 46 -9.34 -1.07 -10.61
CA PRO A 46 -9.02 -2.21 -11.48
C PRO A 46 -8.94 -1.94 -12.99
N GLN A 47 -9.67 -0.96 -13.52
CA GLN A 47 -9.60 -0.63 -14.95
C GLN A 47 -8.43 0.25 -15.32
N SER A 48 -7.77 0.87 -14.35
CA SER A 48 -6.57 1.63 -14.66
C SER A 48 -5.52 0.73 -15.31
N ASN A 49 -4.74 1.32 -16.20
CA ASN A 49 -3.69 0.60 -16.91
C ASN A 49 -2.54 0.16 -15.99
N THR A 50 -2.54 0.58 -14.72
CA THR A 50 -1.53 0.22 -13.73
C THR A 50 -2.02 -0.88 -12.79
N ILE A 51 -1.14 -1.84 -12.55
CA ILE A 51 -1.29 -2.89 -11.54
C ILE A 51 -0.28 -2.55 -10.45
N ILE A 52 -0.59 -1.50 -9.68
CA ILE A 52 0.13 -1.16 -8.46
C ILE A 52 -0.86 -1.06 -7.31
N GLY A 53 -0.79 -2.03 -6.42
CA GLY A 53 -1.51 -2.07 -5.16
C GLY A 53 -1.89 -3.52 -4.87
N ASN A 54 -2.37 -3.75 -3.67
CA ASN A 54 -3.02 -5.01 -3.33
C ASN A 54 -4.50 -4.69 -3.12
N PHE A 55 -5.38 -5.18 -3.98
CA PHE A 55 -6.81 -4.86 -3.90
C PHE A 55 -7.68 -5.96 -4.49
N ALA A 56 -8.92 -6.03 -4.03
CA ALA A 56 -10.03 -6.64 -4.75
C ALA A 56 -10.97 -5.54 -5.23
N SER A 57 -11.69 -5.82 -6.30
CA SER A 57 -12.68 -4.88 -6.80
C SER A 57 -13.76 -5.59 -7.58
N ILE A 58 -14.92 -4.97 -7.62
CA ILE A 58 -16.12 -5.49 -8.26
C ILE A 58 -16.66 -4.38 -9.16
N ASP A 59 -16.82 -4.69 -10.44
CA ASP A 59 -17.55 -3.86 -11.39
C ASP A 59 -18.94 -4.46 -11.61
N LEU A 60 -19.97 -3.76 -11.15
CA LEU A 60 -21.34 -4.27 -11.22
C LEU A 60 -21.88 -4.28 -12.65
N LYS A 61 -21.39 -3.40 -13.52
CA LYS A 61 -21.85 -3.30 -14.90
C LYS A 61 -21.26 -4.40 -15.77
N GLU A 62 -19.96 -4.66 -15.59
CA GLU A 62 -19.24 -5.74 -16.29
C GLU A 62 -19.41 -7.11 -15.61
N ALA A 63 -20.05 -7.16 -14.44
CA ALA A 63 -20.15 -8.35 -13.59
C ALA A 63 -18.78 -9.05 -13.41
N GLU A 64 -17.75 -8.23 -13.16
CA GLU A 64 -16.35 -8.65 -13.11
C GLU A 64 -15.77 -8.38 -11.72
N VAL A 65 -15.09 -9.39 -11.19
CA VAL A 65 -14.25 -9.31 -10.00
C VAL A 65 -12.79 -9.30 -10.41
N ASN A 66 -12.03 -8.38 -9.86
CA ASN A 66 -10.59 -8.25 -10.09
C ASN A 66 -9.85 -8.38 -8.76
N PHE A 67 -8.77 -9.16 -8.75
CA PHE A 67 -7.82 -9.25 -7.66
C PHE A 67 -6.44 -8.84 -8.16
N ALA A 68 -5.81 -7.88 -7.50
CA ALA A 68 -4.46 -7.45 -7.82
C ALA A 68 -3.55 -7.61 -6.60
N GLY A 69 -2.31 -8.03 -6.84
CA GLY A 69 -1.27 -8.16 -5.85
C GLY A 69 0.10 -7.80 -6.41
N ASN A 70 0.97 -7.30 -5.55
CA ASN A 70 2.29 -6.82 -5.93
C ASN A 70 3.43 -7.53 -5.18
N ILE A 71 4.54 -7.72 -5.87
CA ILE A 71 5.83 -8.09 -5.31
C ILE A 71 6.81 -6.93 -5.53
N LEU A 72 7.39 -6.40 -4.45
CA LEU A 72 8.41 -5.34 -4.52
C LEU A 72 9.82 -5.94 -4.43
N PHE A 73 10.64 -5.67 -5.44
CA PHE A 73 12.03 -6.13 -5.49
C PHE A 73 12.99 -5.18 -4.75
N LYS A 74 14.18 -5.68 -4.40
CA LYS A 74 15.24 -4.90 -3.73
C LYS A 74 15.73 -3.68 -4.53
N ASN A 75 15.63 -3.76 -5.85
CA ASN A 75 15.95 -2.64 -6.75
C ASN A 75 14.85 -1.58 -6.80
N GLY A 76 13.72 -1.76 -6.11
CA GLY A 76 12.58 -0.85 -6.07
C GLY A 76 11.57 -1.03 -7.19
N SER A 77 11.81 -1.92 -8.16
CA SER A 77 10.82 -2.28 -9.17
C SER A 77 9.69 -3.11 -8.57
N ILE A 78 8.51 -3.07 -9.20
CA ILE A 78 7.31 -3.75 -8.71
C ILE A 78 6.79 -4.71 -9.79
N LEU A 79 6.64 -5.98 -9.44
CA LEU A 79 5.87 -6.93 -10.25
C LEU A 79 4.43 -6.95 -9.75
N GLY A 80 3.50 -6.48 -10.57
CA GLY A 80 2.07 -6.60 -10.34
C GLY A 80 1.50 -7.82 -11.04
N LEU A 81 0.62 -8.53 -10.34
CA LEU A 81 -0.19 -9.63 -10.86
C LEU A 81 -1.65 -9.26 -10.66
N LYS A 82 -2.48 -9.34 -11.71
CA LYS A 82 -3.92 -9.12 -11.64
C LYS A 82 -4.66 -10.32 -12.23
N ALA A 83 -5.51 -10.95 -11.42
CA ALA A 83 -6.45 -11.96 -11.86
C ALA A 83 -7.84 -11.35 -12.01
N LYS A 84 -8.55 -11.75 -13.05
CA LYS A 84 -9.91 -11.31 -13.37
C LYS A 84 -10.81 -12.51 -13.52
N GLY A 85 -12.00 -12.42 -12.92
CA GLY A 85 -13.06 -13.39 -13.09
C GLY A 85 -14.38 -12.65 -13.25
N GLY A 86 -15.12 -12.93 -14.31
CA GLY A 86 -16.43 -12.33 -14.53
C GLY A 86 -17.34 -13.26 -15.30
N VAL A 87 -18.58 -12.80 -15.49
CA VAL A 87 -19.58 -13.50 -16.29
C VAL A 87 -20.05 -12.59 -17.41
N LEU A 88 -20.25 -13.15 -18.60
CA LEU A 88 -20.84 -12.36 -19.68
C LEU A 88 -22.32 -12.05 -19.42
N ASP A 89 -23.01 -12.85 -18.59
CA ASP A 89 -24.48 -12.87 -18.45
C ASP A 89 -25.11 -11.87 -17.45
N GLY A 90 -24.39 -10.87 -16.93
CA GLY A 90 -24.97 -9.90 -15.98
C GLY A 90 -24.77 -10.32 -14.51
N LEU A 91 -25.69 -9.95 -13.60
CA LEU A 91 -25.44 -9.99 -12.14
C LEU A 91 -25.15 -11.38 -11.55
N LEU A 92 -23.87 -11.77 -11.57
CA LEU A 92 -23.13 -12.65 -10.65
C LEU A 92 -23.59 -14.10 -10.37
N PRO A 93 -24.19 -14.89 -11.28
CA PRO A 93 -24.03 -16.33 -11.19
C PRO A 93 -22.68 -16.73 -11.82
N ILE A 94 -21.60 -16.75 -11.04
CA ILE A 94 -20.26 -17.27 -11.46
C ILE A 94 -20.39 -18.69 -12.05
N PHE A 95 -21.44 -19.41 -11.66
CA PHE A 95 -21.87 -20.67 -12.22
C PHE A 95 -23.32 -20.56 -12.71
N SER A 96 -23.58 -20.92 -13.96
CA SER A 96 -24.94 -21.18 -14.46
C SER A 96 -25.04 -22.65 -14.86
N ASN A 97 -25.95 -23.41 -14.26
CA ASN A 97 -26.15 -24.83 -14.55
C ASN A 97 -24.88 -25.70 -14.40
N SER A 98 -24.06 -25.42 -13.38
CA SER A 98 -22.77 -26.11 -13.13
C SER A 98 -21.69 -25.90 -14.21
N GLU A 99 -21.94 -25.03 -15.18
CA GLU A 99 -20.97 -24.62 -16.19
C GLU A 99 -20.44 -23.23 -15.85
N LEU A 100 -19.11 -23.10 -15.91
CA LEU A 100 -18.41 -21.85 -15.67
C LEU A 100 -18.58 -20.94 -16.91
N ASN A 101 -19.50 -19.98 -16.85
CA ASN A 101 -19.66 -18.98 -17.91
C ASN A 101 -18.62 -17.85 -17.71
N SER A 102 -17.34 -18.22 -17.73
CA SER A 102 -16.24 -17.37 -17.27
C SER A 102 -15.65 -16.51 -18.38
N LYS A 103 -15.59 -15.23 -18.08
CA LYS A 103 -14.48 -14.37 -18.47
C LYS A 103 -13.36 -14.57 -17.45
N PHE A 104 -12.26 -15.19 -17.85
CA PHE A 104 -11.07 -15.30 -17.01
C PHE A 104 -9.95 -14.45 -17.60
N GLY A 105 -9.18 -13.76 -16.76
CA GLY A 105 -8.02 -13.01 -17.20
C GLY A 105 -6.88 -13.07 -16.21
N LEU A 106 -5.66 -13.05 -16.72
CA LEU A 106 -4.44 -12.88 -15.93
C LEU A 106 -3.58 -11.82 -16.60
N ASP A 107 -3.30 -10.73 -15.90
CA ASP A 107 -2.36 -9.69 -16.32
C ASP A 107 -1.11 -9.74 -15.42
N LEU A 108 0.07 -9.75 -16.02
CA LEU A 108 1.36 -9.54 -15.38
C LEU A 108 1.90 -8.17 -15.81
N GLN A 109 2.43 -7.38 -14.88
CA GLN A 109 3.00 -6.08 -15.18
C GLN A 109 4.26 -5.81 -14.37
N TYR A 110 5.34 -5.45 -15.04
CA TYR A 110 6.58 -4.99 -14.41
C TYR A 110 6.65 -3.47 -14.44
N ASN A 111 6.81 -2.85 -13.28
CA ASN A 111 6.86 -1.40 -13.09
C ASN A 111 8.29 -0.96 -12.74
N PHE A 112 8.90 -0.20 -13.64
CA PHE A 112 10.19 0.46 -13.49
C PHE A 112 9.98 1.84 -12.89
N LEU A 113 10.24 1.97 -11.58
CA LEU A 113 10.11 3.26 -10.91
C LEU A 113 11.23 4.22 -11.33
N ASP A 114 10.90 5.42 -11.85
CA ASP A 114 11.88 6.43 -12.20
C ASP A 114 12.43 7.10 -10.93
N PHE A 115 13.63 6.73 -10.49
CA PHE A 115 14.25 7.22 -9.26
C PHE A 115 14.53 8.71 -9.24
N ARG A 116 14.60 9.37 -10.41
CA ARG A 116 14.94 10.80 -10.50
C ARG A 116 13.76 11.72 -10.21
N LYS A 117 12.53 11.22 -10.29
CA LYS A 117 11.29 12.01 -10.11
C LYS A 117 10.55 11.68 -8.81
N LYS A 118 11.27 11.14 -7.83
CA LYS A 118 10.72 10.72 -6.54
C LYS A 118 11.00 11.76 -5.47
N SER A 119 9.95 12.40 -4.96
CA SER A 119 10.06 13.30 -3.82
C SER A 119 9.03 12.92 -2.76
N ILE A 120 9.44 12.84 -1.50
CA ILE A 120 8.50 12.98 -0.38
C ILE A 120 8.46 14.44 0.02
N GLN A 121 7.25 14.92 0.29
CA GLN A 121 7.00 16.17 0.97
C GLN A 121 6.69 15.87 2.44
N TYR A 122 7.27 16.68 3.31
CA TYR A 122 6.97 16.70 4.74
C TYR A 122 6.43 18.06 5.14
N PHE A 123 5.63 18.12 6.20
CA PHE A 123 5.35 19.38 6.85
C PHE A 123 6.66 19.97 7.37
N ASN A 124 6.93 21.24 7.06
CA ASN A 124 8.19 21.88 7.45
C ASN A 124 8.43 21.87 8.96
N GLU A 125 7.37 22.05 9.75
CA GLU A 125 7.44 21.99 11.22
C GLU A 125 7.84 20.60 11.71
N ASP A 126 7.19 19.55 11.22
CA ASP A 126 7.50 18.16 11.60
C ASP A 126 8.91 17.77 11.15
N PHE A 127 9.32 18.18 9.95
CA PHE A 127 10.67 17.93 9.45
C PHE A 127 11.72 18.66 10.29
N THR A 128 11.49 19.92 10.62
CA THR A 128 12.39 20.70 11.50
C THR A 128 12.47 20.07 12.88
N ARG A 129 11.33 19.62 13.44
CA ARG A 129 11.29 18.89 14.72
C ARG A 129 12.10 17.60 14.65
N LEU A 130 12.02 16.84 13.55
CA LEU A 130 12.84 15.67 13.34
C LEU A 130 14.34 16.03 13.32
N GLN A 131 14.75 17.05 12.56
CA GLN A 131 16.16 17.45 12.49
C GLN A 131 16.70 17.85 13.86
N LYS A 132 15.92 18.61 14.64
CA LYS A 132 16.26 18.95 16.03
C LYS A 132 16.39 17.70 16.91
N LYS A 133 15.48 16.72 16.78
CA LYS A 133 15.52 15.45 17.51
C LYS A 133 16.76 14.62 17.13
N LYS A 134 17.09 14.51 15.84
CA LYS A 134 18.30 13.83 15.34
C LYS A 134 19.59 14.46 15.86
N LEU A 135 19.65 15.79 15.88
CA LEU A 135 20.77 16.53 16.43
C LEU A 135 20.94 16.24 17.92
N LYS A 136 19.85 16.32 18.70
CA LYS A 136 19.87 15.99 20.13
C LYS A 136 20.33 14.56 20.40
N ILE A 137 19.79 13.57 19.68
CA ILE A 137 20.22 12.15 19.82
C ILE A 137 21.72 11.99 19.52
N THR A 138 22.24 12.71 18.52
CA THR A 138 23.66 12.65 18.17
C THR A 138 24.54 13.33 19.21
N GLN A 139 24.10 14.45 19.79
CA GLN A 139 24.79 15.12 20.90
C GLN A 139 24.80 14.26 22.16
N ASP A 140 23.65 13.69 22.54
CA ASP A 140 23.53 12.80 23.70
C ASP A 140 24.38 11.53 23.53
N HIS A 141 24.47 10.98 22.31
CA HIS A 141 25.36 9.87 21.98
C HIS A 141 26.84 10.25 22.15
N ALA A 142 27.26 11.39 21.59
CA ALA A 142 28.64 11.85 21.70
C ALA A 142 29.06 12.10 23.16
N LEU A 143 28.19 12.74 23.96
CA LEU A 143 28.43 12.97 25.39
C LEU A 143 28.59 11.66 26.17
N LYS A 144 27.68 10.71 25.98
CA LYS A 144 27.77 9.39 26.63
C LYS A 144 28.99 8.59 26.19
N ALA A 145 29.37 8.68 24.91
CA ALA A 145 30.59 8.04 24.43
C ALA A 145 31.82 8.59 25.15
N ILE A 146 31.91 9.91 25.32
CA ILE A 146 32.98 10.56 26.10
C ILE A 146 32.96 10.08 27.56
N GLU A 147 31.80 9.98 28.21
CA GLU A 147 31.67 9.48 29.58
C GLU A 147 32.17 8.02 29.71
N ILE A 148 31.85 7.16 28.75
CA ILE A 148 32.32 5.77 28.69
C ILE A 148 33.83 5.71 28.45
N GLU A 149 34.36 6.50 27.51
CA GLU A 149 35.79 6.56 27.20
C GLU A 149 36.62 6.97 28.42
N HIS A 150 36.16 8.01 29.13
CA HIS A 150 36.79 8.48 30.37
C HIS A 150 36.57 7.54 31.56
N GLY A 151 35.75 6.50 31.40
CA GLY A 151 35.44 5.55 32.47
C GLY A 151 34.73 6.23 33.64
N ASN A 152 33.91 7.26 33.39
CA ASN A 152 33.28 8.05 34.45
C ASN A 152 32.50 7.17 35.44
N LEU A 153 31.76 6.17 34.94
CA LEU A 153 31.01 5.26 35.79
C LEU A 153 31.92 4.35 36.65
N GLU A 154 33.02 3.85 36.08
CA GLU A 154 34.03 3.10 36.81
C GLU A 154 34.69 3.98 37.88
N ASN A 155 35.02 5.22 37.54
CA ASN A 155 35.61 6.20 38.45
C ASN A 155 34.65 6.56 39.59
N GLU A 156 33.37 6.79 39.30
CA GLU A 156 32.32 7.06 40.29
C GLU A 156 32.17 5.91 41.27
N LEU A 157 32.10 4.66 40.77
CA LEU A 157 32.05 3.47 41.61
C LEU A 157 33.31 3.33 42.47
N ASN A 158 34.49 3.56 41.91
CA ASN A 158 35.75 3.53 42.65
C ASN A 158 35.81 4.60 43.75
N ILE A 159 35.35 5.83 43.49
CA ILE A 159 35.26 6.90 44.49
C ILE A 159 34.33 6.49 45.63
N GLU A 160 33.18 5.91 45.31
CA GLU A 160 32.19 5.49 46.30
C GLU A 160 32.68 4.30 47.14
N ILE A 161 33.33 3.32 46.51
CA ILE A 161 34.02 2.19 47.18
C ILE A 161 35.06 2.73 48.15
N ASN A 162 35.95 3.63 47.71
CA ASN A 162 36.99 4.22 48.54
C ASN A 162 36.41 5.00 49.74
N ARG A 163 35.29 5.71 49.53
CA ARG A 163 34.58 6.42 50.61
C ARG A 163 34.06 5.44 51.66
N ILE A 164 33.38 4.36 51.25
CA ILE A 164 32.81 3.36 52.15
C ILE A 164 33.94 2.63 52.92
N GLU A 165 35.04 2.26 52.25
CA GLU A 165 36.20 1.63 52.90
C GLU A 165 36.84 2.54 53.96
N SER A 166 36.93 3.84 53.68
CA SER A 166 37.42 4.82 54.66
C SER A 166 36.50 4.91 55.88
N GLU A 167 35.19 4.88 55.68
CA GLU A 167 34.21 4.90 56.78
C GLU A 167 34.24 3.63 57.63
N ILE A 168 34.36 2.45 56.99
CA ILE A 168 34.54 1.16 57.67
C ILE A 168 35.79 1.22 58.55
N LYS A 169 36.94 1.63 57.99
CA LYS A 169 38.20 1.72 58.74
C LYS A 169 38.12 2.65 59.96
N LYS A 170 37.39 3.77 59.85
CA LYS A 170 37.15 4.68 60.99
C LYS A 170 36.31 4.00 62.08
N LYS A 171 35.31 3.22 61.70
CA LYS A 171 34.46 2.48 62.64
C LYS A 171 35.18 1.30 63.28
N GLU A 172 36.02 0.58 62.53
CA GLU A 172 36.89 -0.48 63.06
C GLU A 172 37.84 0.07 64.13
N ASN A 173 38.53 1.19 63.84
CA ASN A 173 39.38 1.85 64.84
C ASN A 173 38.58 2.27 66.09
N SER A 174 37.36 2.79 65.91
CA SER A 174 36.47 3.15 67.03
C SER A 174 36.05 1.92 67.84
N MET A 175 35.80 0.79 67.16
CA MET A 175 35.50 -0.49 67.77
C MET A 175 36.67 -1.01 68.61
N GLU A 176 37.90 -0.94 68.10
CA GLU A 176 39.10 -1.36 68.84
C GLU A 176 39.30 -0.53 70.12
N VAL A 177 39.13 0.79 70.04
CA VAL A 177 39.17 1.68 71.21
C VAL A 177 38.09 1.29 72.21
N LEU A 178 36.87 1.03 71.75
CA LEU A 178 35.75 0.64 72.60
C LEU A 178 36.00 -0.73 73.28
N ILE A 179 36.59 -1.69 72.57
CA ILE A 179 36.98 -3.00 73.13
C ILE A 179 38.01 -2.83 74.24
N LYS A 180 39.04 -1.99 74.02
CA LYS A 180 40.05 -1.68 75.05
C LYS A 180 39.38 -1.07 76.30
N LEU A 181 38.46 -0.13 76.12
CA LEU A 181 37.71 0.48 77.22
C LEU A 181 36.87 -0.53 77.98
N ILE A 182 36.12 -1.40 77.29
CA ILE A 182 35.32 -2.47 77.91
C ILE A 182 36.20 -3.40 78.76
N ASN A 183 37.39 -3.75 78.27
CA ASN A 183 38.30 -4.65 78.97
C ASN A 183 38.97 -4.00 80.19
N SER A 184 39.12 -2.67 80.19
CA SER A 184 39.75 -1.92 81.29
C SER A 184 38.80 -1.50 82.42
N ASN A 185 37.48 -1.65 82.24
CA ASN A 185 36.48 -1.05 83.13
C ASN A 185 35.71 -2.15 83.89
N GLU A 186 36.00 -2.31 85.20
CA GLU A 186 35.41 -3.36 86.05
C GLU A 186 34.03 -3.00 86.66
N GLY A 187 33.50 -1.79 86.41
CA GLY A 187 32.25 -1.29 87.02
C GLY A 187 30.99 -1.27 86.14
N LEU A 188 29.88 -0.76 86.70
CA LEU A 188 28.50 -0.64 86.18
C LEU A 188 28.34 -0.07 84.74
N ASN A 189 29.37 0.50 84.11
CA ASN A 189 29.29 1.12 82.78
C ASN A 189 29.44 0.13 81.60
N ARG A 190 29.66 -1.16 81.87
CA ARG A 190 29.94 -2.18 80.85
C ARG A 190 28.78 -2.41 79.87
N ASP A 191 27.53 -2.30 80.33
CA ASP A 191 26.34 -2.52 79.50
C ASP A 191 26.14 -1.43 78.45
N SER A 192 26.38 -0.17 78.83
CA SER A 192 26.34 0.97 77.91
C SER A 192 27.41 0.86 76.81
N LEU A 193 28.63 0.45 77.18
CA LEU A 193 29.71 0.21 76.22
C LEU A 193 29.41 -0.99 75.30
N ASN A 194 28.83 -2.07 75.83
CA ASN A 194 28.40 -3.22 75.02
C ASN A 194 27.29 -2.85 74.03
N PHE A 195 26.35 -1.99 74.43
CA PHE A 195 25.31 -1.48 73.54
C PHE A 195 25.92 -0.67 72.39
N GLN A 196 26.82 0.27 72.69
CA GLN A 196 27.54 1.03 71.66
C GLN A 196 28.34 0.12 70.73
N ARG A 197 28.98 -0.92 71.27
CA ARG A 197 29.70 -1.94 70.48
C ARG A 197 28.77 -2.60 69.48
N LYS A 198 27.60 -3.06 69.95
CA LYS A 198 26.61 -3.71 69.08
C LYS A 198 26.07 -2.75 68.02
N LYS A 199 25.88 -1.47 68.34
CA LYS A 199 25.47 -0.44 67.38
C LYS A 199 26.52 -0.26 66.27
N ILE A 200 27.80 -0.07 66.63
CA ILE A 200 28.88 0.07 65.64
C ILE A 200 28.98 -1.21 64.79
N GLN A 201 28.79 -2.39 65.40
CA GLN A 201 28.85 -3.67 64.69
C GLN A 201 27.72 -3.81 63.64
N MET A 202 26.51 -3.35 63.96
CA MET A 202 25.41 -3.32 62.99
C MET A 202 25.67 -2.32 61.85
N GLU A 203 26.22 -1.14 62.16
CA GLU A 203 26.58 -0.15 61.16
C GLU A 203 27.69 -0.65 60.21
N LEU A 204 28.71 -1.33 60.76
CA LEU A 204 29.77 -1.99 59.99
C LEU A 204 29.19 -3.03 59.02
N SER A 205 28.37 -3.95 59.53
CA SER A 205 27.74 -4.98 58.70
C SER A 205 26.90 -4.40 57.55
N LYS A 206 26.20 -3.29 57.81
CA LYS A 206 25.46 -2.56 56.76
C LYS A 206 26.40 -1.99 55.70
N GLN A 207 27.48 -1.32 56.12
CA GLN A 207 28.47 -0.74 55.20
C GLN A 207 29.24 -1.79 54.42
N GLU A 208 29.58 -2.93 55.03
CA GLU A 208 30.20 -4.08 54.34
C GLU A 208 29.28 -4.65 53.26
N THR A 209 27.98 -4.73 53.54
CA THR A 209 26.97 -5.17 52.56
C THR A 209 26.90 -4.19 51.39
N GLU A 210 26.88 -2.89 51.66
CA GLU A 210 26.88 -1.83 50.64
C GLU A 210 28.18 -1.85 49.82
N LEU A 211 29.33 -2.00 50.46
CA LEU A 211 30.64 -2.13 49.82
C LEU A 211 30.67 -3.33 48.86
N ASN A 212 30.23 -4.50 49.32
CA ASN A 212 30.18 -5.70 48.51
C ASN A 212 29.24 -5.54 47.31
N TYR A 213 28.10 -4.87 47.51
CA TYR A 213 27.20 -4.53 46.42
C TYR A 213 27.88 -3.64 45.36
N LYS A 214 28.58 -2.57 45.77
CA LYS A 214 29.30 -1.66 44.86
C LYS A 214 30.47 -2.35 44.15
N LYS A 215 31.25 -3.18 44.86
CA LYS A 215 32.32 -4.00 44.26
C LYS A 215 31.77 -4.98 43.23
N ASN A 216 30.63 -5.61 43.51
CA ASN A 216 29.96 -6.49 42.55
C ASN A 216 29.42 -5.71 41.35
N GLN A 217 28.90 -4.50 41.52
CA GLN A 217 28.52 -3.65 40.39
C GLN A 217 29.71 -3.30 39.49
N LEU A 218 30.84 -2.96 40.09
CA LEU A 218 32.08 -2.68 39.37
C LEU A 218 32.61 -3.91 38.62
N LEU A 219 32.60 -5.08 39.26
CA LEU A 219 33.06 -6.34 38.66
C LEU A 219 32.18 -6.77 37.47
N ASN A 220 30.87 -6.53 37.57
CA ASN A 220 29.91 -6.87 36.53
C ASN A 220 29.71 -5.73 35.52
N LEU A 221 30.52 -4.68 35.58
CA LEU A 221 30.43 -3.58 34.62
C LEU A 221 30.84 -4.11 33.24
N PRO A 222 30.03 -3.89 32.18
CA PRO A 222 30.41 -4.33 30.84
C PRO A 222 31.71 -3.64 30.39
N SER A 223 32.47 -4.29 29.50
CA SER A 223 33.66 -3.66 28.92
C SER A 223 33.28 -2.37 28.19
N LYS A 224 34.24 -1.44 28.03
CA LYS A 224 34.01 -0.18 27.31
C LYS A 224 33.48 -0.43 25.89
N GLU A 225 34.01 -1.44 25.20
CA GLU A 225 33.55 -1.83 23.87
C GLU A 225 32.09 -2.30 23.87
N ALA A 226 31.69 -3.08 24.88
CA ALA A 226 30.31 -3.54 25.03
C ALA A 226 29.36 -2.36 25.30
N GLN A 227 29.75 -1.43 26.17
CA GLN A 227 28.97 -0.22 26.45
C GLN A 227 28.81 0.66 25.20
N LEU A 228 29.88 0.86 24.43
CA LEU A 228 29.83 1.62 23.18
C LEU A 228 28.94 0.94 22.13
N PHE A 229 29.01 -0.39 22.01
CA PHE A 229 28.13 -1.15 21.11
C PHE A 229 26.65 -1.02 21.50
N GLU A 230 26.32 -1.11 22.79
CA GLU A 230 24.95 -0.87 23.28
C GLU A 230 24.48 0.56 23.01
N LEU A 231 25.37 1.55 23.20
CA LEU A 231 25.10 2.96 22.94
C LEU A 231 24.84 3.23 21.44
N ASP A 232 25.59 2.59 20.54
CA ASP A 232 25.36 2.65 19.09
C ASP A 232 24.01 2.03 18.70
N ASN A 233 23.68 0.87 19.27
CA ASN A 233 22.37 0.24 19.07
C ASN A 233 21.22 1.11 19.57
N TRP A 234 21.40 1.75 20.73
CA TRP A 234 20.45 2.72 21.27
C TRP A 234 20.26 3.89 20.30
N ARG A 235 21.35 4.50 19.81
CA ARG A 235 21.29 5.61 18.85
C ARG A 235 20.55 5.20 17.58
N ALA A 236 20.88 4.04 17.01
CA ALA A 236 20.24 3.53 15.81
C ALA A 236 18.75 3.24 16.02
N LYS A 237 18.35 2.79 17.21
CA LYS A 237 16.94 2.59 17.59
C LYS A 237 16.21 3.93 17.71
N GLU A 238 16.77 4.90 18.43
CA GLU A 238 16.15 6.20 18.64
C GLU A 238 16.02 7.01 17.35
N LEU A 239 17.02 6.96 16.46
CA LEU A 239 16.93 7.59 15.14
C LEU A 239 15.81 6.97 14.29
N ARG A 240 15.68 5.63 14.30
CA ARG A 240 14.58 4.94 13.60
C ARG A 240 13.22 5.29 14.19
N ASN A 241 13.10 5.38 15.52
CA ASN A 241 11.87 5.81 16.18
C ASN A 241 11.50 7.23 15.76
N ALA A 242 12.46 8.17 15.81
CA ALA A 242 12.25 9.55 15.38
C ALA A 242 11.79 9.65 13.91
N GLU A 243 12.40 8.89 13.00
CA GLU A 243 12.00 8.85 11.59
C GLU A 243 10.61 8.23 11.39
N SER A 244 10.23 7.26 12.23
CA SER A 244 8.91 6.63 12.15
C SER A 244 7.76 7.56 12.55
N GLU A 245 8.03 8.53 13.43
CA GLU A 245 7.07 9.56 13.86
C GLU A 245 6.81 10.62 12.77
N LEU A 246 7.69 10.74 11.78
CA LEU A 246 7.56 11.74 10.72
C LEU A 246 6.38 11.38 9.80
N LYS A 247 5.33 12.20 9.87
CA LYS A 247 4.18 12.10 8.99
C LYS A 247 4.55 12.56 7.60
N ILE A 248 4.31 11.70 6.62
CA ILE A 248 4.45 12.06 5.21
C ILE A 248 3.30 12.99 4.85
N TYR A 249 3.62 14.20 4.40
CA TYR A 249 2.64 15.16 3.89
C TYR A 249 2.13 14.65 2.54
N GLY A 250 3.04 14.58 1.57
CA GLY A 250 2.73 14.17 0.21
C GLY A 250 3.89 13.43 -0.43
N PHE A 251 3.69 12.93 -1.64
CA PHE A 251 4.77 12.39 -2.45
C PHE A 251 4.45 12.49 -3.94
N LYS A 252 5.51 12.51 -4.74
CA LYS A 252 5.44 12.43 -6.20
C LYS A 252 6.22 11.23 -6.67
N LEU A 253 5.62 10.46 -7.56
CA LEU A 253 6.22 9.28 -8.18
C LEU A 253 5.91 9.28 -9.67
N ALA A 254 6.86 8.82 -10.46
CA ALA A 254 6.64 8.48 -11.86
C ALA A 254 7.28 7.13 -12.16
N TRP A 255 6.66 6.37 -13.05
CA TRP A 255 7.18 5.06 -13.44
C TRP A 255 6.71 4.65 -14.82
N PHE A 256 7.49 3.76 -15.42
CA PHE A 256 7.18 3.12 -16.68
C PHE A 256 6.76 1.67 -16.40
N SER A 257 5.79 1.15 -17.12
CA SER A 257 5.29 -0.21 -16.94
C SER A 257 5.28 -0.96 -18.25
N ILE A 258 5.69 -2.22 -18.21
CA ILE A 258 5.53 -3.18 -19.31
C ILE A 258 4.62 -4.29 -18.79
N GLY A 259 3.55 -4.60 -19.53
CA GLY A 259 2.58 -5.60 -19.13
C GLY A 259 2.25 -6.60 -20.23
N TYR A 260 1.85 -7.78 -19.81
CA TYR A 260 1.31 -8.83 -20.67
C TYR A 260 0.08 -9.44 -20.02
N GLY A 261 -0.99 -9.61 -20.78
CA GLY A 261 -2.24 -10.18 -20.32
C GLY A 261 -2.73 -11.31 -21.21
N ILE A 262 -3.35 -12.30 -20.60
CA ILE A 262 -4.11 -13.37 -21.26
C ILE A 262 -5.54 -13.30 -20.75
N SER A 263 -6.51 -13.43 -21.65
CA SER A 263 -7.92 -13.56 -21.29
C SER A 263 -8.57 -14.69 -22.04
N ASN A 264 -9.45 -15.45 -21.40
CA ASN A 264 -10.29 -16.45 -22.04
C ASN A 264 -11.75 -16.04 -21.87
N ASN A 265 -12.44 -15.85 -22.99
CA ASN A 265 -13.86 -15.52 -23.05
C ASN A 265 -14.62 -16.72 -23.60
N SER A 266 -15.51 -17.33 -22.81
CA SER A 266 -16.48 -18.31 -23.28
C SER A 266 -17.81 -17.62 -23.54
N PHE A 267 -18.41 -17.83 -24.71
CA PHE A 267 -19.63 -17.15 -25.13
C PHE A 267 -20.50 -18.03 -26.03
N ARG A 268 -21.70 -17.54 -26.35
CA ARG A 268 -22.65 -18.20 -27.25
C ARG A 268 -22.94 -17.30 -28.45
N LEU A 269 -22.80 -17.83 -29.65
CA LEU A 269 -23.19 -17.16 -30.88
C LEU A 269 -24.61 -17.59 -31.27
N PHE A 270 -25.38 -16.65 -31.81
CA PHE A 270 -26.72 -16.92 -32.33
C PHE A 270 -26.79 -16.63 -33.83
N ASP A 271 -27.18 -17.66 -34.58
CA ASP A 271 -27.45 -17.58 -36.01
C ASP A 271 -28.89 -18.07 -36.29
N PRO A 272 -29.83 -17.15 -36.56
CA PRO A 272 -31.23 -17.51 -36.82
C PRO A 272 -31.43 -18.25 -38.15
N SER A 273 -30.43 -18.26 -39.04
CA SER A 273 -30.53 -18.95 -40.33
C SER A 273 -30.36 -20.47 -40.24
N LEU A 274 -29.82 -20.96 -39.12
CA LEU A 274 -29.63 -22.39 -38.85
C LEU A 274 -30.91 -23.04 -38.29
N PRO A 275 -31.06 -24.39 -38.38
CA PRO A 275 -32.12 -25.12 -37.69
C PRO A 275 -32.08 -24.88 -36.17
N LEU A 276 -33.24 -24.90 -35.50
CA LEU A 276 -33.42 -24.53 -34.07
C LEU A 276 -32.35 -25.11 -33.14
N GLU A 277 -32.04 -26.41 -33.28
CA GLU A 277 -31.05 -27.12 -32.45
C GLU A 277 -29.60 -26.62 -32.64
N SER A 278 -29.33 -25.94 -33.75
CA SER A 278 -28.02 -25.40 -34.13
C SER A 278 -27.97 -23.87 -34.16
N GLN A 279 -29.07 -23.18 -33.83
CA GLN A 279 -29.11 -21.72 -33.81
C GLN A 279 -28.18 -21.10 -32.77
N VAL A 280 -27.86 -21.84 -31.70
CA VAL A 280 -26.97 -21.41 -30.63
C VAL A 280 -25.72 -22.27 -30.62
N THR A 281 -24.56 -21.67 -30.87
CA THR A 281 -23.26 -22.35 -30.82
C THR A 281 -22.41 -21.79 -29.70
N ARG A 282 -21.74 -22.67 -28.95
CA ARG A 282 -20.78 -22.26 -27.92
C ARG A 282 -19.42 -22.03 -28.57
N SER A 283 -18.73 -21.00 -28.14
CA SER A 283 -17.41 -20.63 -28.65
C SER A 283 -16.57 -20.08 -27.51
N ASN A 284 -15.25 -20.17 -27.68
CA ASN A 284 -14.31 -19.59 -26.75
C ASN A 284 -13.15 -18.92 -27.50
N PHE A 285 -12.59 -17.88 -26.90
CA PHE A 285 -11.46 -17.16 -27.47
C PHE A 285 -10.43 -16.81 -26.40
N VAL A 286 -9.17 -17.13 -26.69
CA VAL A 286 -8.03 -16.76 -25.86
C VAL A 286 -7.35 -15.55 -26.48
N GLY A 287 -7.55 -14.40 -25.85
CA GLY A 287 -6.93 -13.13 -26.21
C GLY A 287 -5.60 -12.92 -25.52
N HIS A 288 -4.72 -12.20 -26.20
CA HIS A 288 -3.40 -11.82 -25.72
C HIS A 288 -3.22 -10.32 -25.83
N VAL A 289 -2.63 -9.67 -24.83
CA VAL A 289 -2.38 -8.22 -24.86
C VAL A 289 -1.00 -7.88 -24.31
N PHE A 290 -0.25 -7.06 -25.04
CA PHE A 290 0.97 -6.42 -24.58
C PHE A 290 0.68 -4.94 -24.31
N LYS A 291 1.19 -4.39 -23.21
CA LYS A 291 0.90 -3.03 -22.74
C LYS A 291 2.17 -2.30 -22.35
N LEU A 292 2.27 -1.03 -22.73
CA LEU A 292 3.28 -0.08 -22.27
C LEU A 292 2.58 1.11 -21.63
N ASN A 293 2.93 1.46 -20.40
CA ASN A 293 2.30 2.58 -19.70
C ASN A 293 3.35 3.51 -19.10
N TYR A 294 3.08 4.81 -19.18
CA TYR A 294 3.79 5.81 -18.38
C TYR A 294 2.83 6.41 -17.36
N ASN A 295 3.26 6.45 -16.11
CA ASN A 295 2.43 6.83 -15.00
C ASN A 295 3.08 7.93 -14.19
N ILE A 296 2.28 8.90 -13.76
CA ILE A 296 2.67 9.97 -12.84
C ILE A 296 1.63 10.01 -11.73
N PHE A 297 2.09 10.06 -10.50
CA PHE A 297 1.25 10.22 -9.34
C PHE A 297 1.79 11.32 -8.43
N ARG A 298 0.93 12.27 -8.07
CA ARG A 298 1.19 13.28 -7.06
C ARG A 298 0.09 13.15 -6.00
N LEU A 299 0.51 12.89 -4.78
CA LEU A 299 -0.35 12.89 -3.61
C LEU A 299 0.08 14.01 -2.67
N THR A 300 -0.89 14.79 -2.21
CA THR A 300 -0.77 15.85 -1.22
C THR A 300 -2.10 15.92 -0.46
N PRO A 301 -2.11 16.34 0.81
CA PRO A 301 -3.34 16.55 1.55
C PRO A 301 -3.98 17.88 1.18
N ALA A 302 -3.26 18.79 0.48
CA ALA A 302 -3.83 20.01 -0.04
C ALA A 302 -4.95 19.69 -1.05
N PRO A 303 -6.08 20.42 -0.97
CA PRO A 303 -7.16 20.25 -1.92
C PRO A 303 -6.68 20.64 -3.33
N TYR A 304 -7.22 19.98 -4.37
CA TYR A 304 -6.98 20.31 -5.78
C TYR A 304 -5.53 20.16 -6.30
N GLU A 305 -4.63 19.58 -5.52
CA GLU A 305 -3.24 19.41 -5.94
C GLU A 305 -2.84 17.95 -6.21
N SER A 306 -3.63 16.99 -5.74
CA SER A 306 -3.38 15.57 -5.98
C SER A 306 -3.94 15.14 -7.32
N TYR A 307 -3.19 14.32 -8.03
CA TYR A 307 -3.61 13.76 -9.31
C TYR A 307 -2.86 12.46 -9.65
N PHE A 308 -3.51 11.63 -10.46
CA PHE A 308 -2.92 10.47 -11.11
C PHE A 308 -3.10 10.59 -12.62
N ILE A 309 -2.04 10.36 -13.38
CA ILE A 309 -2.06 10.32 -14.83
C ILE A 309 -1.42 9.02 -15.28
N SER A 310 -2.13 8.24 -16.08
CA SER A 310 -1.59 7.12 -16.84
C SER A 310 -1.82 7.38 -18.32
N ILE A 311 -0.81 7.12 -19.15
CA ILE A 311 -0.95 7.07 -20.60
C ILE A 311 -0.42 5.71 -21.03
N GLY A 312 -1.26 4.95 -21.72
CA GLY A 312 -0.96 3.60 -22.16
C GLY A 312 -1.06 3.42 -23.66
N ALA A 313 -0.25 2.50 -24.16
CA ALA A 313 -0.35 1.95 -25.50
C ALA A 313 -0.38 0.42 -25.42
N GLY A 314 -1.20 -0.21 -26.25
CA GLY A 314 -1.37 -1.65 -26.26
C GLY A 314 -1.39 -2.24 -27.66
N ILE A 315 -0.95 -3.49 -27.76
CA ILE A 315 -1.14 -4.34 -28.94
C ILE A 315 -1.78 -5.63 -28.44
N SER A 316 -2.89 -6.02 -29.04
CA SER A 316 -3.62 -7.24 -28.68
C SER A 316 -3.98 -8.09 -29.90
N LEU A 317 -4.11 -9.40 -29.65
CA LEU A 317 -4.82 -10.33 -30.51
C LEU A 317 -6.18 -10.57 -29.86
N ASP A 318 -7.19 -9.86 -30.35
CA ASP A 318 -8.55 -9.83 -29.81
C ASP A 318 -9.55 -10.49 -30.76
N ASP A 319 -10.82 -10.51 -30.37
CA ASP A 319 -11.96 -10.82 -31.23
C ASP A 319 -12.89 -9.59 -31.35
N ASN A 320 -13.90 -9.69 -32.20
CA ASN A 320 -14.93 -8.65 -32.33
C ASN A 320 -16.15 -8.88 -31.42
N LEU A 321 -16.09 -9.77 -30.43
CA LEU A 321 -17.22 -10.09 -29.55
C LEU A 321 -17.90 -8.84 -28.95
N PRO A 322 -17.16 -7.81 -28.47
CA PRO A 322 -17.77 -6.59 -27.92
C PRO A 322 -18.54 -5.76 -28.95
N SER A 323 -18.33 -6.03 -30.25
CA SER A 323 -19.03 -5.35 -31.34
C SER A 323 -20.28 -6.11 -31.80
N LEU A 324 -20.48 -7.35 -31.35
CA LEU A 324 -21.65 -8.15 -31.71
C LEU A 324 -22.88 -7.70 -30.91
N ARG A 325 -24.06 -7.84 -31.52
CA ARG A 325 -25.32 -7.51 -30.85
C ARG A 325 -25.60 -8.57 -29.80
N ARG A 326 -25.65 -8.17 -28.54
CA ARG A 326 -26.08 -9.05 -27.44
C ARG A 326 -27.61 -9.13 -27.40
N ILE A 327 -28.16 -10.34 -27.35
CA ILE A 327 -29.59 -10.62 -27.17
C ILE A 327 -29.79 -11.66 -26.06
N GLU A 328 -30.91 -11.57 -25.34
CA GLU A 328 -31.30 -12.57 -24.34
C GLU A 328 -32.24 -13.59 -25.00
N LEU A 329 -31.88 -14.88 -24.91
CA LEU A 329 -32.75 -15.99 -25.31
C LEU A 329 -33.34 -16.66 -24.08
N SER A 330 -34.48 -17.32 -24.28
CA SER A 330 -35.26 -17.97 -23.24
C SER A 330 -35.69 -19.36 -23.70
N ASP A 331 -35.00 -20.40 -23.24
CA ASP A 331 -35.34 -21.78 -23.54
C ASP A 331 -36.37 -22.27 -22.53
N SER A 332 -37.51 -22.77 -23.01
CA SER A 332 -38.57 -23.29 -22.16
C SER A 332 -38.72 -24.79 -22.35
N ARG A 333 -38.57 -25.56 -21.27
CA ARG A 333 -38.85 -26.99 -21.22
C ARG A 333 -40.17 -27.21 -20.51
N ASN A 334 -41.17 -27.71 -21.25
CA ASN A 334 -42.44 -28.15 -20.67
C ASN A 334 -42.29 -29.57 -20.12
N TYR A 335 -42.73 -29.82 -18.89
CA TYR A 335 -42.69 -31.14 -18.25
C TYR A 335 -43.98 -31.94 -18.40
N GLY A 336 -44.95 -31.44 -19.17
CA GLY A 336 -46.13 -32.23 -19.54
C GLY A 336 -46.83 -31.72 -20.80
N ILE A 337 -48.01 -32.28 -21.06
CA ILE A 337 -48.79 -32.10 -22.30
C ILE A 337 -49.88 -31.03 -22.10
N ASN A 338 -50.29 -30.78 -20.86
CA ASN A 338 -51.32 -29.81 -20.54
C ASN A 338 -50.72 -28.39 -20.47
N PRO A 339 -51.50 -27.35 -20.87
CA PRO A 339 -51.08 -25.95 -20.75
C PRO A 339 -50.74 -25.50 -19.32
N ASN A 340 -51.23 -26.21 -18.30
CA ASN A 340 -50.99 -25.93 -16.88
C ASN A 340 -49.81 -26.71 -16.29
N ASP A 341 -49.12 -27.51 -17.10
CA ASP A 341 -47.98 -28.28 -16.62
C ASP A 341 -46.77 -27.37 -16.31
N ARG A 342 -45.88 -27.85 -15.43
CA ARG A 342 -44.72 -27.08 -15.00
C ARG A 342 -43.82 -26.78 -16.20
N VAL A 343 -43.45 -25.52 -16.38
CA VAL A 343 -42.44 -25.08 -17.36
C VAL A 343 -41.19 -24.65 -16.61
N SER A 344 -40.02 -25.14 -17.03
CA SER A 344 -38.74 -24.54 -16.64
C SER A 344 -38.26 -23.65 -17.78
N THR A 345 -38.02 -22.38 -17.46
CA THR A 345 -37.48 -21.41 -18.40
C THR A 345 -36.07 -21.03 -17.98
N SER A 346 -35.10 -21.26 -18.87
CA SER A 346 -33.72 -20.80 -18.69
C SER A 346 -33.44 -19.63 -19.61
N LYS A 347 -32.92 -18.55 -19.05
CA LYS A 347 -32.51 -17.36 -19.79
C LYS A 347 -31.00 -17.30 -19.88
N TYR A 348 -30.48 -16.91 -21.03
CA TYR A 348 -29.04 -16.69 -21.23
C TYR A 348 -28.80 -15.69 -22.36
N ASN A 349 -27.65 -15.03 -22.35
CA ASN A 349 -27.30 -14.13 -23.43
C ASN A 349 -26.57 -14.89 -24.54
N VAL A 350 -26.80 -14.43 -25.76
CA VAL A 350 -26.10 -14.84 -26.97
C VAL A 350 -25.70 -13.61 -27.77
N PHE A 351 -24.71 -13.77 -28.63
CA PHE A 351 -24.19 -12.71 -29.48
C PHE A 351 -24.54 -12.99 -30.93
N GLN A 352 -25.19 -12.02 -31.56
CA GLN A 352 -25.66 -12.09 -32.94
C GLN A 352 -24.79 -11.20 -33.83
N GLY A 353 -24.36 -11.76 -34.97
CA GLY A 353 -23.57 -11.08 -35.99
C GLY A 353 -22.40 -11.93 -36.48
N LEU A 354 -21.62 -11.39 -37.42
CA LEU A 354 -20.45 -12.09 -37.97
C LEU A 354 -19.28 -12.02 -36.98
N TYR A 355 -19.00 -13.14 -36.32
CA TYR A 355 -17.87 -13.27 -35.42
C TYR A 355 -16.54 -13.35 -36.18
N GLN A 356 -15.54 -12.61 -35.70
CA GLN A 356 -14.18 -12.59 -36.22
C GLN A 356 -13.19 -12.68 -35.06
N SER A 357 -12.25 -13.62 -35.14
CA SER A 357 -11.21 -13.85 -34.14
C SER A 357 -9.83 -13.45 -34.65
N ASN A 358 -8.84 -13.40 -33.74
CA ASN A 358 -7.44 -13.11 -34.04
C ASN A 358 -7.22 -11.74 -34.72
N LEU A 359 -8.01 -10.76 -34.31
CA LEU A 359 -7.92 -9.39 -34.76
C LEU A 359 -6.74 -8.70 -34.07
N LEU A 360 -5.70 -8.42 -34.86
CA LEU A 360 -4.62 -7.57 -34.41
C LEU A 360 -5.18 -6.16 -34.15
N THR A 361 -5.12 -5.74 -32.89
CA THR A 361 -5.68 -4.49 -32.41
C THR A 361 -4.59 -3.66 -31.75
N ALA A 362 -4.46 -2.41 -32.16
CA ALA A 362 -3.66 -1.41 -31.46
C ALA A 362 -4.59 -0.54 -30.62
N SER A 363 -4.15 -0.18 -29.42
CA SER A 363 -4.90 0.70 -28.52
C SER A 363 -4.01 1.79 -27.92
N ILE A 364 -4.63 2.94 -27.67
CA ILE A 364 -4.05 4.03 -26.88
C ILE A 364 -5.11 4.42 -25.87
N ASN A 365 -4.72 4.59 -24.61
CA ASN A 365 -5.64 4.97 -23.55
C ASN A 365 -4.99 5.93 -22.55
N GLY A 366 -5.84 6.60 -21.78
CA GLY A 366 -5.41 7.44 -20.67
C GLY A 366 -6.27 7.19 -19.44
N ASP A 367 -5.70 7.38 -18.27
CA ASP A 367 -6.41 7.45 -16.99
C ASP A 367 -6.00 8.76 -16.32
N PHE A 368 -6.96 9.64 -16.03
CA PHE A 368 -6.71 10.89 -15.35
C PHE A 368 -7.63 11.02 -14.14
N TYR A 369 -7.04 10.97 -12.94
CA TYR A 369 -7.75 11.26 -11.70
C TYR A 369 -7.29 12.61 -11.15
N TYR A 370 -8.25 13.43 -10.76
CA TYR A 370 -8.00 14.71 -10.12
C TYR A 370 -8.79 14.81 -8.82
N PHE A 371 -8.09 14.92 -7.71
CA PHE A 371 -8.69 14.83 -6.38
C PHE A 371 -9.12 16.21 -5.89
N LEU A 372 -10.36 16.31 -5.42
CA LEU A 372 -11.02 17.61 -5.20
C LEU A 372 -10.90 18.15 -3.78
N PHE A 373 -10.71 17.28 -2.78
CA PHE A 373 -10.82 17.66 -1.37
C PHE A 373 -9.57 17.31 -0.59
N GLU A 374 -9.44 17.94 0.58
CA GLU A 374 -8.49 17.51 1.60
C GLU A 374 -8.64 16.01 1.87
N ASP A 375 -7.51 15.37 2.15
CA ASP A 375 -7.38 13.92 2.30
C ASP A 375 -7.77 13.09 1.07
N ASN A 376 -8.04 13.70 -0.09
CA ASN A 376 -8.36 13.00 -1.33
C ASN A 376 -9.63 12.13 -1.22
N LYS A 377 -10.68 12.66 -0.56
CA LYS A 377 -11.94 11.94 -0.32
C LYS A 377 -12.79 11.74 -1.57
N ALA A 378 -12.56 12.54 -2.62
CA ALA A 378 -13.23 12.38 -3.90
C ALA A 378 -12.30 12.75 -5.06
N ALA A 379 -12.57 12.18 -6.23
CA ALA A 379 -11.88 12.54 -7.46
C ALA A 379 -12.83 12.52 -8.66
N ILE A 380 -12.54 13.39 -9.62
CA ILE A 380 -13.04 13.20 -10.99
C ILE A 380 -12.08 12.27 -11.73
N HIS A 381 -12.63 11.39 -12.54
CA HIS A 381 -11.89 10.44 -13.36
C HIS A 381 -12.25 10.65 -14.83
N PHE A 382 -11.25 10.74 -15.70
CA PHE A 382 -11.41 10.86 -17.13
C PHE A 382 -10.51 9.86 -17.82
N PHE A 383 -11.09 9.02 -18.67
CA PHE A 383 -10.37 7.89 -19.24
C PHE A 383 -10.73 7.66 -20.71
N PRO A 384 -10.05 8.36 -21.64
CA PRO A 384 -10.25 8.16 -23.07
C PRO A 384 -9.56 6.88 -23.54
N GLU A 385 -10.14 6.26 -24.56
CA GLU A 385 -9.55 5.10 -25.24
C GLU A 385 -9.76 5.21 -26.76
N GLN A 386 -8.73 4.86 -27.52
CA GLN A 386 -8.81 4.67 -28.96
C GLN A 386 -8.36 3.24 -29.31
N ARG A 387 -9.14 2.54 -30.14
CA ARG A 387 -8.84 1.19 -30.62
C ARG A 387 -8.87 1.14 -32.15
N ILE A 388 -7.86 0.51 -32.74
CA ILE A 388 -7.74 0.31 -34.19
C ILE A 388 -7.50 -1.18 -34.41
N ALA A 389 -8.48 -1.86 -35.00
CA ALA A 389 -8.41 -3.29 -35.28
C ALA A 389 -8.32 -3.54 -36.79
N LYS A 390 -7.56 -4.55 -37.21
CA LYS A 390 -7.41 -4.88 -38.63
C LYS A 390 -8.77 -5.25 -39.24
N GLY A 391 -9.18 -4.53 -40.29
CA GLY A 391 -10.45 -4.78 -40.99
C GLY A 391 -11.69 -4.25 -40.29
N ILE A 392 -11.53 -3.50 -39.19
CA ILE A 392 -12.62 -2.88 -38.45
C ILE A 392 -12.33 -1.38 -38.32
N GLU A 393 -13.35 -0.56 -38.44
CA GLU A 393 -13.22 0.89 -38.27
C GLU A 393 -12.75 1.24 -36.86
N PRO A 394 -11.89 2.26 -36.70
CA PRO A 394 -11.42 2.71 -35.40
C PRO A 394 -12.56 3.09 -34.47
N ILE A 395 -12.44 2.78 -33.19
CA ILE A 395 -13.38 3.22 -32.16
C ILE A 395 -12.68 4.21 -31.24
N THR A 396 -13.36 5.30 -30.89
CA THR A 396 -12.93 6.21 -29.82
C THR A 396 -13.98 6.22 -28.71
N ASN A 397 -13.58 5.80 -27.51
CA ASN A 397 -14.42 5.78 -26.32
C ASN A 397 -14.00 6.92 -25.38
N LEU A 398 -14.98 7.46 -24.65
CA LEU A 398 -14.76 8.52 -23.67
C LEU A 398 -15.41 8.16 -22.34
N GLY A 399 -14.59 7.92 -21.33
CA GLY A 399 -15.06 7.62 -19.98
C GLY A 399 -14.97 8.81 -19.03
N PHE A 400 -15.99 8.95 -18.19
CA PHE A 400 -16.04 9.88 -17.07
C PHE A 400 -16.45 9.15 -15.80
N GLY A 401 -15.82 9.46 -14.68
CA GLY A 401 -16.12 8.87 -13.39
C GLY A 401 -16.06 9.88 -12.25
N PHE A 402 -16.78 9.57 -11.19
CA PHE A 402 -16.71 10.26 -9.92
C PHE A 402 -16.43 9.25 -8.82
N LEU A 403 -15.22 9.34 -8.27
CA LEU A 403 -14.69 8.46 -7.23
C LEU A 403 -14.97 9.07 -5.86
N LEU A 404 -15.46 8.24 -4.94
CA LEU A 404 -15.63 8.53 -3.52
C LEU A 404 -14.83 7.54 -2.68
N THR A 405 -14.11 8.06 -1.70
CA THR A 405 -13.24 7.30 -0.82
C THR A 405 -13.78 7.34 0.61
N PHE A 406 -14.27 6.20 1.08
CA PHE A 406 -14.75 6.00 2.45
C PHE A 406 -13.60 5.50 3.32
N LYS A 407 -13.26 6.23 4.38
CA LYS A 407 -12.20 5.87 5.32
C LYS A 407 -12.81 5.59 6.69
N ASP A 408 -12.42 4.50 7.31
CA ASP A 408 -12.73 4.23 8.72
C ASP A 408 -11.99 5.23 9.62
N GLN A 409 -12.72 5.92 10.50
CA GLN A 409 -12.16 6.89 11.45
C GLN A 409 -11.21 6.24 12.45
N SER A 410 -11.48 4.99 12.82
CA SER A 410 -10.68 4.23 13.79
C SER A 410 -9.47 3.54 13.16
N ASN A 411 -9.53 3.24 11.87
CA ASN A 411 -8.48 2.54 11.14
C ASN A 411 -8.28 3.10 9.73
N LEU A 412 -7.34 4.04 9.60
CA LEU A 412 -6.97 4.68 8.33
C LEU A 412 -6.50 3.71 7.22
N LYS A 413 -6.35 2.42 7.52
CA LYS A 413 -6.02 1.38 6.53
C LYS A 413 -7.25 0.81 5.82
N ASN A 414 -8.43 0.92 6.42
CA ASN A 414 -9.69 0.43 5.83
C ASN A 414 -10.29 1.54 4.97
N ILE A 415 -10.00 1.47 3.68
CA ILE A 415 -10.46 2.44 2.70
C ILE A 415 -11.33 1.71 1.69
N ILE A 416 -12.57 2.13 1.46
CA ILE A 416 -13.41 1.60 0.38
C ILE A 416 -13.54 2.70 -0.66
N ASN A 417 -13.26 2.40 -1.91
CA ASN A 417 -13.52 3.32 -3.01
C ASN A 417 -14.78 2.89 -3.74
N ALA A 418 -15.70 3.82 -3.95
CA ALA A 418 -16.84 3.65 -4.85
C ALA A 418 -16.72 4.63 -6.01
N GLU A 419 -16.92 4.17 -7.23
CA GLU A 419 -16.92 5.03 -8.41
C GLU A 419 -18.22 4.85 -9.18
N VAL A 420 -18.88 5.98 -9.44
CA VAL A 420 -19.96 6.06 -10.44
C VAL A 420 -19.34 6.53 -11.74
N TYR A 421 -19.57 5.81 -12.84
CA TYR A 421 -18.97 6.16 -14.13
C TYR A 421 -19.97 6.08 -15.28
N ALA A 422 -19.62 6.79 -16.35
CA ALA A 422 -20.30 6.81 -17.63
C ALA A 422 -19.28 6.67 -18.77
N ASN A 423 -19.54 5.77 -19.71
CA ASN A 423 -18.73 5.57 -20.90
C ASN A 423 -19.54 5.92 -22.13
N LEU A 424 -19.01 6.80 -22.98
CA LEU A 424 -19.56 7.10 -24.29
C LEU A 424 -18.80 6.25 -25.32
N PHE A 425 -19.50 5.36 -26.02
CA PHE A 425 -18.88 4.49 -27.02
C PHE A 425 -18.92 5.11 -28.40
N ASP A 426 -17.81 4.93 -29.14
CA ASP A 426 -17.63 5.42 -30.51
C ASP A 426 -18.09 6.88 -30.73
N ILE A 427 -17.47 7.82 -30.01
CA ILE A 427 -17.80 9.25 -30.07
C ILE A 427 -17.62 9.86 -31.48
N ALA A 428 -16.82 9.21 -32.33
CA ALA A 428 -16.59 9.60 -33.71
C ALA A 428 -17.67 9.05 -34.67
N ASP A 429 -18.52 8.14 -34.19
CA ASP A 429 -19.56 7.44 -34.96
C ASP A 429 -19.03 6.82 -36.25
N ASN A 430 -17.82 6.25 -36.19
CA ASN A 430 -17.19 5.69 -37.39
C ASN A 430 -18.02 4.54 -37.96
N ARG A 431 -18.73 3.81 -37.08
CA ARG A 431 -19.55 2.66 -37.45
C ARG A 431 -20.97 3.01 -37.95
N ASN A 432 -21.25 4.29 -38.21
CA ASN A 432 -22.53 4.79 -38.70
C ASN A 432 -23.71 4.22 -37.92
N SER A 433 -23.66 4.35 -36.60
CA SER A 433 -24.77 3.87 -35.79
C SER A 433 -25.99 4.75 -36.03
N GLU A 434 -27.15 4.16 -36.33
CA GLU A 434 -28.43 4.90 -36.40
C GLU A 434 -28.87 5.46 -35.03
N ILE A 435 -28.05 5.24 -34.00
CA ILE A 435 -28.35 5.46 -32.59
C ILE A 435 -27.58 6.69 -32.10
N ASN A 436 -28.27 7.61 -31.43
CA ASN A 436 -27.64 8.80 -30.84
C ASN A 436 -26.52 8.42 -29.82
N LEU A 437 -25.60 9.35 -29.56
CA LEU A 437 -24.44 9.12 -28.69
C LEU A 437 -24.82 8.72 -27.25
N LEU A 438 -25.92 9.25 -26.71
CA LEU A 438 -26.38 8.95 -25.35
C LEU A 438 -26.89 7.51 -25.23
N SER A 439 -27.58 7.02 -26.25
CA SER A 439 -28.01 5.62 -26.34
C SER A 439 -26.84 4.66 -26.58
N ARG A 440 -25.69 5.18 -27.03
CA ARG A 440 -24.39 4.49 -27.09
C ARG A 440 -23.55 4.70 -25.83
N SER A 441 -24.18 4.97 -24.69
CA SER A 441 -23.48 5.09 -23.43
C SER A 441 -23.74 3.91 -22.49
N SER A 442 -22.80 3.65 -21.59
CA SER A 442 -23.04 2.80 -20.43
C SER A 442 -22.76 3.54 -19.14
N TYR A 443 -23.51 3.18 -18.10
CA TYR A 443 -23.33 3.68 -16.75
C TYR A 443 -23.03 2.50 -15.84
N GLY A 444 -22.14 2.70 -14.87
CA GLY A 444 -21.73 1.64 -13.98
C GLY A 444 -21.35 2.14 -12.60
N LEU A 445 -21.31 1.17 -11.68
CA LEU A 445 -20.84 1.32 -10.33
C LEU A 445 -19.71 0.35 -10.11
N ARG A 446 -18.64 0.83 -9.48
CA ARG A 446 -17.48 0.02 -9.15
C ARG A 446 -17.07 0.22 -7.71
N PHE A 447 -16.65 -0.86 -7.07
CA PHE A 447 -16.13 -0.85 -5.72
C PHE A 447 -14.71 -1.40 -5.71
N THR A 448 -13.79 -0.75 -5.00
CA THR A 448 -12.42 -1.23 -4.79
C THR A 448 -12.11 -1.27 -3.30
N PHE A 449 -11.54 -2.40 -2.88
CA PHE A 449 -11.22 -2.75 -1.51
C PHE A 449 -9.73 -3.09 -1.42
N PRO A 450 -8.93 -2.42 -0.59
CA PRO A 450 -7.53 -2.76 -0.37
C PRO A 450 -7.47 -4.13 0.33
N ILE A 451 -6.53 -4.96 -0.10
CA ILE A 451 -6.27 -6.26 0.53
C ILE A 451 -4.85 -6.23 1.09
N ASN A 452 -4.69 -6.56 2.36
CA ASN A 452 -3.37 -6.83 2.92
C ASN A 452 -3.10 -8.33 2.82
N PHE A 453 -2.33 -8.75 1.81
CA PHE A 453 -1.70 -10.05 1.88
C PHE A 453 -0.63 -9.98 2.97
N ASN A 454 -0.89 -10.59 4.14
CA ASN A 454 0.13 -10.84 5.15
C ASN A 454 1.13 -11.86 4.58
N LEU A 455 1.98 -11.39 3.67
CA LEU A 455 3.17 -12.09 3.26
C LEU A 455 4.21 -11.77 4.32
N ASP A 456 4.11 -12.46 5.46
CA ASP A 456 5.19 -12.53 6.44
C ASP A 456 6.37 -13.24 5.77
N THR A 457 7.15 -12.49 5.00
CA THR A 457 8.46 -12.95 4.55
C THR A 457 9.36 -12.92 5.79
N LYS A 458 9.44 -14.08 6.47
CA LYS A 458 10.50 -14.39 7.43
C LYS A 458 11.87 -14.28 6.78
#